data_AF-A0A318J168-F1
#
_entry.id   AF-A0A318J168-F1
#
_cell.length_a   1.000
_cell.length_b   1.000
_cell.length_c   1.000
_cell.angle_alpha   90.00
_cell.angle_beta   90.00
_cell.angle_gamma   90.00
#
_symmetry.space_group_name_H-M   'P 1'
#
loop_
_entity.id
_entity.type
_entity.pdbx_description
1 polymer ?
#
loop_
_entity_poly.entity_id
_entity_poly.type
_entity_poly.pdbx_seq_one_letter_code
_entity_poly.pdbx_strand_id
1 'polypeptide(L)'
;MIHIHAPKPFEESCQCNFCPTCQRMRRMFVSYYEWYGARMICAGCGDQWDDGEMCPRPFERGWRKSMIQFAIRNLARIGVKA
;
A
#
# COMPACT_ATOMS: atom_id res chain seq x y z
N MET A 1 21.72 15.05 -6.19
CA MET A 1 20.37 14.52 -5.88
C MET A 1 20.42 14.01 -4.46
N ILE A 2 19.89 14.77 -3.50
CA ILE A 2 19.83 14.32 -2.11
C ILE A 2 18.67 13.34 -2.05
N HIS A 3 18.97 12.04 -2.09
CA HIS A 3 18.01 11.04 -1.65
C HIS A 3 17.93 11.18 -0.13
N ILE A 4 16.95 11.94 0.36
CA ILE A 4 16.54 11.87 1.76
C ILE A 4 16.26 10.39 2.01
N HIS A 5 16.94 9.80 2.99
CA HIS A 5 16.84 8.38 3.32
C HIS A 5 15.37 7.99 3.44
N ALA A 6 14.88 7.16 2.51
CA ALA A 6 13.57 6.54 2.66
C ALA A 6 13.73 5.45 3.74
N PRO A 7 13.13 5.61 4.93
CA PRO A 7 13.29 4.62 5.98
C PRO A 7 12.74 3.28 5.50
N LYS A 8 13.39 2.19 5.91
CA LYS A 8 12.81 0.86 5.74
C LYS A 8 11.61 0.73 6.68
N PRO A 9 10.53 0.04 6.28
CA PRO A 9 9.48 -0.28 7.21
C PRO A 9 10.05 -1.20 8.31
N PHE A 10 9.68 -0.96 9.56
CA PHE A 10 10.08 -1.83 10.67
C PHE A 10 9.13 -3.03 10.81
N GLU A 11 7.91 -2.93 10.28
CA GLU A 11 6.91 -3.99 10.26
C GLU A 11 6.09 -3.93 8.96
N GLU A 12 5.70 -5.10 8.48
CA GLU A 12 4.81 -5.26 7.33
C GLU A 12 3.73 -6.29 7.67
N SER A 13 2.49 -6.01 7.31
CA SER A 13 1.37 -6.90 7.61
C SER A 13 0.30 -6.88 6.53
N CYS A 14 -0.62 -7.85 6.62
CA CYS A 14 -1.85 -7.85 5.85
C CYS A 14 -3.00 -7.40 6.75
N GLN A 15 -3.75 -6.39 6.33
CA GLN A 15 -5.00 -6.01 6.98
C GLN A 15 -6.18 -6.17 6.04
N CYS A 16 -7.32 -6.61 6.59
CA CYS A 16 -8.59 -6.64 5.86
C CYS A 16 -9.39 -5.39 6.25
N ASN A 17 -9.31 -4.34 5.45
CA ASN A 17 -9.95 -3.06 5.72
C ASN A 17 -11.00 -2.73 4.66
N PHE A 18 -11.97 -1.90 5.01
CA PHE A 18 -12.89 -1.32 4.04
C PHE A 18 -12.13 -0.34 3.15
N CYS A 19 -12.14 -0.56 1.84
CA CYS A 19 -11.50 0.35 0.89
C CYS A 19 -12.53 1.36 0.34
N PRO A 20 -12.37 2.67 0.58
CA PRO A 20 -13.31 3.69 0.09
C PRO A 20 -13.49 3.69 -1.42
N THR A 21 -12.43 3.41 -2.18
CA THR A 21 -12.49 3.34 -3.65
C THR A 21 -13.20 2.09 -4.15
N CYS A 22 -12.97 0.94 -3.52
CA CYS A 22 -13.61 -0.32 -3.92
C CYS A 22 -15.03 -0.47 -3.34
N GLN A 23 -15.36 0.28 -2.28
CA GLN A 23 -16.59 0.19 -1.50
C GLN A 23 -16.87 -1.23 -0.96
N ARG A 24 -15.80 -1.94 -0.58
CA ARG A 24 -15.89 -3.28 0.04
C ARG A 24 -14.62 -3.60 0.82
N MET A 25 -14.70 -4.61 1.68
CA MET A 25 -13.54 -5.16 2.39
C MET A 25 -12.52 -5.71 1.40
N ARG A 26 -11.27 -5.22 1.47
CA ARG A 26 -10.14 -5.73 0.69
C ARG A 26 -8.97 -6.04 1.61
N ARG A 27 -8.11 -6.96 1.18
CA ARG A 27 -6.78 -7.09 1.73
C ARG A 27 -5.93 -5.88 1.32
N MET A 28 -5.22 -5.33 2.29
CA MET A 28 -4.29 -4.23 2.14
C MET A 28 -2.92 -4.70 2.57
N PHE A 29 -1.90 -4.37 1.77
CA PHE A 29 -0.52 -4.45 2.20
C PHE A 29 -0.23 -3.23 3.06
N VAL A 30 0.17 -3.45 4.31
CA VAL A 30 0.45 -2.38 5.28
C VAL A 30 1.93 -2.40 5.62
N SER A 31 2.56 -1.22 5.60
CA SER A 31 3.95 -1.01 5.98
C SER A 31 4.00 0.07 7.06
N TYR A 32 4.66 -0.23 8.17
CA TYR A 32 4.81 0.70 9.29
C TYR A 32 6.19 1.34 9.29
N TYR A 33 6.22 2.66 9.41
CA TYR A 33 7.43 3.46 9.47
C TYR A 33 7.46 4.22 10.79
N GLU A 34 8.63 4.29 11.43
CA GLU A 34 8.80 4.83 12.78
C GLU A 34 8.25 6.27 12.95
N TRP A 35 8.46 7.12 11.94
CA TRP A 35 8.09 8.55 11.98
C TRP A 35 6.98 8.95 11.02
N TYR A 36 6.59 8.07 10.09
CA TYR A 36 5.62 8.38 9.02
C TYR A 36 4.30 7.62 9.16
N GLY A 37 4.16 6.81 10.20
CA GLY A 37 2.94 6.03 10.45
C GLY A 37 2.77 4.87 9.48
N ALA A 38 1.52 4.47 9.30
CA ALA A 38 1.15 3.33 8.47
C ALA A 38 0.85 3.76 7.03
N ARG A 39 1.49 3.08 6.09
CA ARG A 39 1.18 3.16 4.66
C ARG A 39 0.40 1.93 4.26
N MET A 40 -0.76 2.12 3.64
CA MET A 40 -1.65 1.05 3.21
C MET A 40 -1.83 1.09 1.70
N ILE A 41 -1.73 -0.05 1.04
CA ILE A 41 -2.01 -0.18 -0.40
C ILE A 41 -3.06 -1.27 -0.61
N CYS A 42 -4.17 -0.91 -1.26
CA CYS A 42 -5.25 -1.85 -1.54
C CYS A 42 -4.87 -2.83 -2.66
N ALA A 43 -4.92 -4.13 -2.39
CA ALA A 43 -4.66 -5.17 -3.40
C ALA A 43 -5.73 -5.26 -4.51
N GLY A 44 -6.87 -4.57 -4.34
CA GLY A 44 -7.94 -4.53 -5.32
C GLY A 44 -7.85 -3.38 -6.33
N CYS A 45 -7.63 -2.14 -5.86
CA CYS A 45 -7.62 -0.95 -6.71
C CYS A 45 -6.26 -0.26 -6.83
N GLY A 46 -5.27 -0.63 -6.01
CA GLY A 46 -3.94 -0.04 -6.01
C GLY A 46 -3.87 1.39 -5.46
N ASP A 47 -4.97 1.96 -4.95
CA ASP A 47 -4.90 3.22 -4.21
C ASP A 47 -4.11 3.02 -2.91
N GLN A 48 -3.53 4.12 -2.46
CA GLN A 48 -2.64 4.18 -1.31
C GLN A 48 -3.17 5.20 -0.29
N TRP A 49 -2.95 4.90 0.98
CA TRP A 49 -3.25 5.78 2.11
C TRP A 49 -2.05 5.84 3.04
N ASP A 50 -1.74 7.03 3.54
CA ASP A 50 -0.76 7.25 4.60
C ASP A 50 -1.51 7.83 5.80
N ASP A 51 -1.45 7.12 6.93
CA ASP A 51 -2.11 7.48 8.18
C ASP A 51 -3.61 7.82 8.04
N GLY A 52 -4.30 7.09 7.15
CA GLY A 52 -5.73 7.26 6.87
C GLY A 52 -6.06 8.24 5.74
N GLU A 53 -5.10 9.09 5.35
CA GLU A 53 -5.28 10.06 4.27
C GLU A 53 -4.92 9.46 2.91
N MET A 54 -5.76 9.72 1.90
CA MET A 54 -5.54 9.16 0.57
C MET A 54 -4.38 9.87 -0.14
N CYS A 55 -3.41 9.09 -0.60
CA CYS A 55 -2.28 9.63 -1.36
C CYS A 55 -2.71 10.04 -2.78
N PRO A 56 -2.08 11.08 -3.36
CA PRO A 56 -2.31 11.45 -4.75
C PRO A 56 -2.03 10.29 -5.71
N ARG A 57 -2.89 10.14 -6.73
CA ARG A 57 -2.68 9.15 -7.78
C ARG A 57 -1.58 9.62 -8.73
N PRO A 58 -0.57 8.79 -9.02
CA PRO A 58 0.46 9.14 -9.98
C PRO A 58 -0.12 9.42 -11.37
N PHE A 59 0.37 10.48 -12.03
CA PHE A 59 0.03 10.78 -13.42
C PHE A 59 0.91 9.98 -14.40
N GLU A 60 0.88 8.66 -14.28
CA GLU A 60 1.65 7.73 -15.12
C GLU A 60 0.73 6.66 -15.73
N ARG A 61 1.01 6.25 -16.96
CA ARG A 61 0.23 5.19 -17.61
C ARG A 61 0.47 3.86 -16.90
N GLY A 62 -0.61 3.17 -16.53
CA GLY A 62 -0.53 1.84 -15.93
C GLY A 62 -0.26 1.83 -14.42
N TRP A 63 -0.23 3.00 -13.76
CA TRP A 63 -0.03 3.14 -12.31
C TRP A 63 -0.89 2.17 -11.50
N ARG A 64 -2.18 2.04 -11.87
CA ARG A 64 -3.12 1.18 -11.17
C ARG A 64 -2.67 -0.28 -11.19
N LYS A 65 -2.25 -0.77 -12.36
CA LYS A 65 -1.80 -2.16 -12.52
C LYS A 65 -0.49 -2.40 -11.76
N SER A 66 0.44 -1.44 -11.82
CA SER A 66 1.73 -1.56 -11.10
C SER A 66 1.50 -1.62 -9.60
N MET A 67 0.63 -0.76 -9.05
CA MET A 67 0.32 -0.71 -7.62
C MET A 67 -0.43 -1.95 -7.13
N ILE A 68 -1.38 -2.47 -7.91
CA ILE A 68 -2.04 -3.75 -7.59
C ILE A 68 -1.01 -4.88 -7.56
N GLN A 69 -0.14 -4.98 -8.58
CA GLN A 69 0.90 -6.00 -8.63
C GLN A 69 1.91 -5.86 -7.48
N PHE A 70 2.24 -4.63 -7.10
CA PHE A 70 3.09 -4.34 -5.94
C PHE A 70 2.46 -4.87 -4.65
N ALA A 71 1.19 -4.54 -4.39
CA ALA A 71 0.48 -5.01 -3.20
C ALA A 71 0.39 -6.54 -3.17
N ILE A 72 -0.03 -7.17 -4.26
CA ILE A 72 -0.15 -8.63 -4.36
C ILE A 72 1.20 -9.32 -4.14
N ARG A 73 2.27 -8.81 -4.75
CA ARG A 73 3.63 -9.37 -4.61
C ARG A 73 4.11 -9.31 -3.16
N ASN A 74 3.88 -8.18 -2.48
CA ASN A 74 4.31 -8.02 -1.09
C ASN A 74 3.45 -8.84 -0.13
N LEU A 75 2.13 -8.93 -0.36
CA LEU A 75 1.28 -9.87 0.39
C LEU A 75 1.75 -11.31 0.25
N ALA A 76 2.08 -11.74 -0.97
CA ALA A 76 2.62 -13.08 -1.21
C ALA A 76 3.97 -13.29 -0.52
N ARG A 77 4.84 -12.28 -0.50
CA ARG A 77 6.14 -12.30 0.19
C ARG A 77 5.99 -12.53 1.70
N ILE A 78 4.93 -11.98 2.32
CA ILE A 78 4.62 -12.20 3.75
C ILE A 78 3.69 -13.41 4.00
N GLY A 79 3.50 -14.28 2.99
CA GLY A 79 2.75 -15.53 3.12
C GLY A 79 1.23 -15.42 2.93
N VAL A 80 0.72 -14.28 2.47
CA VAL A 80 -0.72 -14.06 2.25
C VAL A 80 -1.05 -14.16 0.76
N LYS A 81 -1.98 -15.05 0.41
CA LYS A 81 -2.59 -15.03 -0.92
C LYS A 81 -3.53 -13.84 -1.02
N ALA A 82 -3.28 -12.95 -1.97
CA ALA A 82 -4.08 -11.74 -2.21
C ALA A 82 -5.51 -12.08 -2.63
#